data_AF-X5QE86-F1
#
_entry.id   AF-X5QE86-F1
#
_cell.length_a   1.000
_cell.length_b   1.000
_cell.length_c   1.000
_cell.angle_alpha   90.00
_cell.angle_beta   90.00
_cell.angle_gamma   90.00
#
_symmetry.space_group_name_H-M   'P 1'
#
loop_
_entity.id
_entity.type
_entity.pdbx_description
1 polymer ?
#
loop_
_entity_poly.entity_id
_entity_poly.type
_entity_poly.pdbx_seq_one_letter_code
_entity_poly.pdbx_strand_id
1 'polypeptide(L)'
;MIYFTADTHFSDPRILRIDRRPFGSLAEHDRSLIAFWNETVGPDDEIWHLGDFARGSAAFVSSLLASLHGSKHLIIGNNDAAATIEATGWASTQHYKELALDGSLLILCHYPFRTWNQIGRKSIDLHGHSHGRLTPVTRQYDVGVDSWDFRPVTLTAILASRGRRAARQSRQKVE
;
A
#
# COMPACT_ATOMS: atom_id res chain seq x y z
N MET A 1 1.13 16.04 -3.38
CA MET A 1 0.62 14.91 -4.20
C MET A 1 0.03 13.87 -3.26
N ILE A 2 -0.92 13.04 -3.71
CA ILE A 2 -1.46 11.93 -2.90
C ILE A 2 -0.92 10.60 -3.45
N TYR A 3 -0.37 9.80 -2.53
CA TYR A 3 0.13 8.45 -2.78
C TYR A 3 -0.66 7.40 -2.01
N PHE A 4 -0.58 6.15 -2.47
CA PHE A 4 -1.16 4.98 -1.86
C PHE A 4 -0.10 3.88 -1.78
N THR A 5 -0.12 3.11 -0.71
CA THR A 5 0.72 1.91 -0.53
C THR A 5 0.03 0.98 0.47
N ALA A 6 0.45 -0.28 0.59
CA ALA A 6 0.01 -1.19 1.64
C ALA A 6 1.08 -2.26 1.92
N ASP A 7 0.85 -3.04 2.98
CA ASP A 7 1.58 -4.28 3.25
C ASP A 7 3.10 -4.06 3.35
N THR A 8 3.57 -2.93 3.89
CA THR A 8 5.02 -2.70 4.02
C THR A 8 5.65 -3.71 4.96
N HIS A 9 4.93 -4.18 5.98
CA HIS A 9 5.38 -5.21 6.92
C HIS A 9 6.79 -4.96 7.50
N PHE A 10 7.07 -3.72 7.88
CA PHE A 10 8.35 -3.36 8.51
C PHE A 10 8.60 -4.20 9.76
N SER A 11 9.83 -4.69 9.91
CA SER A 11 10.26 -5.55 11.01
C SER A 11 9.44 -6.86 11.17
N ASP A 12 8.76 -7.32 10.12
CA ASP A 12 8.10 -8.63 10.14
C ASP A 12 8.94 -9.71 9.44
N PRO A 13 9.55 -10.68 10.16
CA PRO A 13 10.37 -11.72 9.55
C PRO A 13 9.58 -12.67 8.64
N ARG A 14 8.25 -12.65 8.69
CA ARG A 14 7.39 -13.50 7.83
C ARG A 14 7.56 -13.17 6.34
N ILE A 15 7.88 -11.92 6.00
CA ILE A 15 8.00 -11.45 4.60
C ILE A 15 9.09 -12.16 3.80
N LEU A 16 10.19 -12.56 4.46
CA LEU A 16 11.30 -13.26 3.81
C LEU A 16 10.95 -14.73 3.56
N ARG A 17 10.21 -15.33 4.49
CA ARG A 17 9.94 -16.77 4.49
C ARG A 17 8.68 -17.13 3.71
N ILE A 18 7.61 -16.37 3.89
CA ILE A 18 6.28 -16.66 3.36
C ILE A 18 6.09 -15.91 2.04
N ASP A 19 6.27 -14.60 2.06
CA ASP A 19 6.04 -13.78 0.86
C ASP A 19 7.22 -13.80 -0.11
N ARG A 20 8.37 -14.29 0.34
CA ARG A 20 9.59 -14.48 -0.46
C ARG A 20 10.03 -13.19 -1.15
N ARG A 21 9.91 -12.06 -0.44
CA ARG A 21 10.42 -10.78 -0.94
C ARG A 21 11.92 -10.89 -1.22
N PRO A 22 12.44 -10.25 -2.28
CA PRO A 22 13.78 -10.48 -2.79
C PRO A 22 14.87 -9.72 -2.00
N PHE A 23 14.86 -9.83 -0.67
CA PHE A 23 15.85 -9.20 0.21
C PHE A 23 16.66 -10.27 0.94
N GLY A 24 17.96 -10.03 1.13
CA GLY A 24 18.86 -10.95 1.82
C GLY A 24 18.68 -10.96 3.34
N SER A 25 18.06 -9.92 3.91
CA SER A 25 17.77 -9.82 5.34
C SER A 25 16.61 -8.87 5.64
N LEU A 26 16.08 -8.94 6.87
CA LEU A 26 15.00 -8.05 7.31
C LEU A 26 15.50 -6.60 7.42
N ALA A 27 16.75 -6.41 7.84
CA ALA A 27 17.38 -5.09 7.89
C ALA A 27 17.61 -4.49 6.49
N GLU A 28 17.87 -5.32 5.48
CA GLU A 28 17.96 -4.88 4.10
C GLU A 28 16.59 -4.52 3.53
N HIS A 29 15.57 -5.35 3.79
CA HIS A 29 14.18 -5.05 3.44
C HIS A 29 13.73 -3.69 3.98
N ASP A 30 13.82 -3.50 5.29
CA ASP A 30 13.31 -2.28 5.93
C ASP A 30 14.03 -1.02 5.43
N ARG A 31 15.37 -1.08 5.30
CA ARG A 31 16.15 0.05 4.75
C ARG A 31 15.79 0.35 3.30
N SER A 32 15.56 -0.68 2.48
CA SER A 32 15.21 -0.50 1.07
C SER A 32 13.82 0.12 0.92
N LEU A 33 12.83 -0.35 1.67
CA LEU A 33 11.48 0.21 1.64
C LEU A 33 11.46 1.67 2.13
N ILE A 34 12.22 2.02 3.17
CA ILE A 34 12.38 3.42 3.61
C ILE A 34 12.98 4.27 2.47
N ALA A 35 14.02 3.78 1.80
CA ALA A 35 14.64 4.50 0.69
C ALA A 35 13.66 4.69 -0.49
N PHE A 36 12.95 3.64 -0.90
CA PHE A 36 11.96 3.70 -1.97
C PHE A 36 10.79 4.61 -1.65
N TRP A 37 10.33 4.60 -0.40
CA TRP A 37 9.32 5.53 0.08
C TRP A 37 9.80 6.98 -0.06
N ASN A 38 10.95 7.30 0.52
CA ASN A 38 11.44 8.69 0.58
C ASN A 38 11.97 9.23 -0.76
N GLU A 39 12.34 8.36 -1.70
CA GLU A 39 12.61 8.73 -3.09
C GLU A 39 11.33 9.12 -3.85
N THR A 40 10.20 8.49 -3.49
CA THR A 40 8.93 8.65 -4.22
C THR A 40 8.04 9.72 -3.60
N VAL A 41 8.06 9.84 -2.27
CA VAL A 41 7.18 10.72 -1.48
C VAL A 41 8.02 11.86 -0.92
N GLY A 42 7.63 13.10 -1.24
CA GLY A 42 8.22 14.29 -0.67
C GLY A 42 7.71 14.58 0.75
N PRO A 43 8.40 15.44 1.51
CA PRO A 43 8.02 15.77 2.89
C PRO A 43 6.62 16.40 3.00
N ASP A 44 6.18 17.14 1.98
CA ASP A 44 4.88 17.83 1.95
C ASP A 44 3.76 17.04 1.24
N ASP A 45 4.05 15.81 0.79
CA ASP A 45 3.06 14.96 0.16
C ASP A 45 2.15 14.26 1.18
N GLU A 46 1.03 13.72 0.73
CA GLU A 46 0.13 12.91 1.56
C GLU A 46 0.18 11.46 1.08
N ILE A 47 0.10 10.52 2.02
CA ILE A 47 0.07 9.09 1.72
C ILE A 47 -0.94 8.33 2.56
N TRP A 48 -1.71 7.48 1.89
CA TRP A 48 -2.62 6.52 2.49
C TRP A 48 -1.97 5.14 2.51
N HIS A 49 -1.66 4.64 3.71
CA HIS A 49 -1.17 3.29 3.94
C HIS A 49 -2.33 2.34 4.20
N LEU A 50 -2.56 1.37 3.34
CA LEU A 50 -3.70 0.45 3.39
C LEU A 50 -3.44 -0.82 4.20
N GLY A 51 -2.90 -0.61 5.40
CA GLY A 51 -2.78 -1.64 6.44
C GLY A 51 -1.52 -2.49 6.34
N ASP A 52 -1.25 -3.20 7.44
CA ASP A 52 -0.09 -4.08 7.60
C ASP A 52 1.24 -3.32 7.48
N PHE A 53 1.35 -2.25 8.26
CA PHE A 53 2.47 -1.31 8.21
C PHE A 53 3.74 -1.88 8.83
N ALA A 54 3.71 -2.18 10.12
CA ALA A 54 4.90 -2.55 10.90
C ALA A 54 4.57 -3.42 12.11
N ARG A 55 5.55 -4.22 12.53
CA ARG A 55 5.53 -4.95 13.81
C ARG A 55 6.69 -4.51 14.69
N GLY A 56 6.42 -4.16 15.94
CA GLY A 56 7.47 -3.77 16.87
C GLY A 56 6.93 -3.06 18.09
N SER A 57 7.83 -2.49 18.90
CA SER A 57 7.44 -1.62 20.02
C SER A 57 6.89 -0.28 19.52
N ALA A 58 6.09 0.40 20.34
CA ALA A 58 5.59 1.74 20.02
C ALA A 58 6.73 2.73 19.71
N ALA A 59 7.87 2.62 20.41
CA ALA A 59 9.05 3.45 20.16
C ALA A 59 9.66 3.18 18.78
N PHE A 60 9.74 1.92 18.36
CA PHE A 60 10.20 1.56 17.01
C PHE A 60 9.27 2.13 15.94
N VAL A 61 7.95 1.91 16.09
CA VAL A 61 6.96 2.38 15.11
C VAL A 61 6.97 3.91 15.01
N SER A 62 7.07 4.61 16.15
CA SER A 62 7.16 6.07 16.17
C SER A 62 8.42 6.59 15.46
N SER A 63 9.58 5.96 15.72
CA SER A 63 10.84 6.30 15.03
C SER A 63 10.75 6.05 13.52
N LEU A 64 10.19 4.91 13.13
CA LEU A 64 9.95 4.57 11.72
C LEU A 64 9.06 5.60 11.03
N LEU A 65 7.91 5.95 11.62
CA LEU A 65 7.01 6.98 11.08
C LEU A 65 7.70 8.33 10.92
N ALA A 66 8.56 8.72 11.87
CA ALA A 66 9.31 9.98 11.80
C ALA A 66 10.35 9.98 10.66
N SER A 67 10.87 8.81 10.27
CA SER A 67 11.84 8.67 9.19
C SER A 67 11.22 8.66 7.78
N LEU A 68 9.92 8.47 7.67
CA LEU A 68 9.20 8.38 6.39
C LEU A 68 8.62 9.73 6.00
N HIS A 69 8.85 10.17 4.77
CA HIS A 69 8.31 11.41 4.23
C HIS A 69 6.77 11.41 4.10
N GLY A 70 6.19 12.61 4.08
CA GLY A 70 4.77 12.87 3.84
C GLY A 70 3.89 12.86 5.09
N SER A 71 2.69 13.42 4.99
CA SER A 71 1.60 13.25 5.96
C SER A 71 0.94 11.89 5.75
N LYS A 72 0.90 11.07 6.80
CA LYS A 72 0.58 9.64 6.70
C LYS A 72 -0.77 9.32 7.30
N HIS A 73 -1.64 8.67 6.54
CA HIS A 73 -2.93 8.14 7.00
C HIS A 73 -2.90 6.61 6.99
N LEU A 74 -3.43 5.97 8.03
CA LEU A 74 -3.52 4.51 8.11
C LEU A 74 -4.96 4.05 7.88
N ILE A 75 -5.15 3.16 6.91
CA ILE A 75 -6.28 2.23 6.90
C ILE A 75 -5.83 0.96 7.62
N ILE A 76 -6.45 0.61 8.74
CA ILE A 76 -5.95 -0.44 9.65
C ILE A 76 -6.06 -1.82 9.00
N GLY A 77 -4.92 -2.52 8.92
CA GLY A 77 -4.81 -3.91 8.49
C GLY A 77 -4.89 -4.91 9.65
N ASN A 78 -4.89 -6.20 9.34
CA ASN A 78 -5.09 -7.25 10.34
C ASN A 78 -3.85 -7.55 11.18
N ASN A 79 -2.67 -7.16 10.71
CA ASN A 79 -1.41 -7.30 11.43
C ASN A 79 -0.99 -6.00 12.16
N ASP A 80 -1.77 -4.92 12.03
CA ASP A 80 -1.51 -3.68 12.75
C ASP A 80 -1.93 -3.82 14.22
N ALA A 81 -0.94 -3.91 15.11
CA ALA A 81 -1.16 -3.98 16.55
C ALA A 81 -1.43 -2.57 17.14
N ALA A 82 -1.85 -2.51 18.40
CA ALA A 82 -2.09 -1.25 19.12
C ALA A 82 -0.89 -0.28 19.04
N ALA A 83 0.34 -0.79 19.15
CA ALA A 83 1.56 0.02 19.00
C ALA A 83 1.68 0.72 17.64
N THR A 84 1.08 0.16 16.59
CA THR A 84 1.02 0.74 15.25
C THR A 84 -0.17 1.66 15.09
N ILE A 85 -1.35 1.25 15.54
CA ILE A 85 -2.60 2.00 15.40
C ILE A 85 -2.56 3.30 16.23
N GLU A 86 -2.00 3.25 17.44
CA GLU A 86 -2.01 4.37 18.40
C GLU A 86 -0.79 5.30 18.25
N ALA A 87 0.09 5.04 17.27
CA ALA A 87 1.28 5.86 17.07
C ALA A 87 0.92 7.29 16.65
N THR A 88 1.50 8.29 17.33
CA THR A 88 1.19 9.72 17.12
C THR A 88 1.68 10.29 15.79
N GLY A 89 2.45 9.53 15.01
CA GLY A 89 2.95 9.95 13.69
C GLY A 89 1.92 9.85 12.55
N TRP A 90 0.74 9.28 12.80
CA TRP A 90 -0.35 9.23 11.84
C TRP A 90 -1.19 10.52 11.90
N ALA A 91 -1.50 11.08 10.73
CA ALA A 91 -2.48 12.16 10.60
C ALA A 91 -3.92 11.66 10.81
N SER A 92 -4.21 10.40 10.46
CA SER A 92 -5.43 9.72 10.88
C SER A 92 -5.31 8.20 10.81
N THR A 93 -6.17 7.50 11.57
CA THR A 93 -6.25 6.03 11.60
C THR A 93 -7.72 5.60 11.56
N GLN A 94 -8.08 4.73 10.63
CA GLN A 94 -9.45 4.24 10.46
C GLN A 94 -9.47 2.89 9.74
N HIS A 95 -10.58 2.14 9.77
CA HIS A 95 -10.69 0.88 9.01
C HIS A 95 -11.14 1.06 7.55
N TYR A 96 -11.74 2.21 7.24
CA TYR A 96 -12.38 2.47 5.96
C TYR A 96 -12.36 3.97 5.66
N LYS A 97 -12.18 4.32 4.38
CA LYS A 97 -12.27 5.70 3.91
C LYS A 97 -12.89 5.77 2.52
N GLU A 98 -13.82 6.69 2.33
CA GLU A 98 -14.19 7.18 1.00
C GLU A 98 -13.45 8.49 0.75
N LEU A 99 -12.74 8.56 -0.37
CA LEU A 99 -11.90 9.70 -0.75
C LEU A 99 -12.25 10.13 -2.17
N ALA A 100 -12.68 11.38 -2.34
CA ALA A 100 -12.83 11.99 -3.65
C ALA A 100 -11.48 12.56 -4.09
N LEU A 101 -10.95 12.06 -5.22
CA LEU A 101 -9.66 12.48 -5.77
C LEU A 101 -9.74 12.50 -7.30
N ASP A 102 -9.35 13.61 -7.92
CA ASP A 102 -9.30 13.78 -9.38
C ASP A 102 -10.58 13.35 -10.11
N GLY A 103 -11.74 13.71 -9.55
CA GLY A 103 -13.05 13.35 -10.10
C GLY A 103 -13.45 11.88 -9.93
N SER A 104 -12.65 11.08 -9.21
CA SER A 104 -12.94 9.69 -8.87
C SER A 104 -13.30 9.54 -7.39
N LEU A 105 -14.25 8.64 -7.10
CA LEU A 105 -14.49 8.18 -5.73
C LEU A 105 -13.66 6.93 -5.47
N LEU A 106 -12.75 7.02 -4.51
CA LEU A 106 -11.93 5.92 -4.04
C LEU A 106 -12.53 5.34 -2.77
N ILE A 107 -12.60 4.02 -2.70
CA ILE A 107 -12.99 3.24 -1.54
C ILE A 107 -11.71 2.57 -1.03
N LEU A 108 -11.26 2.96 0.17
CA LEU A 108 -10.03 2.47 0.77
C LEU A 108 -10.38 1.52 1.91
N CYS A 109 -9.88 0.30 1.82
CA CYS A 109 -9.99 -0.73 2.85
C CYS A 109 -8.72 -1.60 2.78
N HIS A 110 -8.25 -2.14 3.90
CA HIS A 110 -7.15 -3.10 3.82
C HIS A 110 -7.56 -4.35 3.01
N TYR A 111 -8.79 -4.84 3.22
CA TYR A 111 -9.30 -6.02 2.54
C TYR A 111 -9.95 -5.70 1.19
N PRO A 112 -9.70 -6.53 0.16
CA PRO A 112 -10.38 -6.41 -1.13
C PRO A 112 -11.86 -6.73 -1.01
N PHE A 113 -12.72 -5.83 -1.47
CA PHE A 113 -14.16 -6.06 -1.44
C PHE A 113 -14.65 -6.90 -2.63
N ARG A 114 -15.65 -7.75 -2.38
CA ARG A 114 -16.41 -8.38 -3.47
C ARG A 114 -17.34 -7.38 -4.17
N THR A 115 -17.87 -6.42 -3.42
CA THR A 115 -18.72 -5.31 -3.88
C THR A 115 -18.49 -4.11 -2.97
N TRP A 116 -18.49 -2.89 -3.52
CA TRP A 116 -18.27 -1.66 -2.76
C TRP A 116 -19.22 -0.53 -3.16
N ASN A 117 -19.25 0.52 -2.35
CA ASN A 117 -20.13 1.67 -2.56
C ASN A 117 -19.90 2.28 -3.95
N GLN A 118 -20.98 2.53 -4.69
CA GLN A 118 -20.95 3.16 -6.01
C GLN A 118 -20.17 2.42 -7.11
N ILE A 119 -19.94 1.10 -6.99
CA ILE A 119 -19.26 0.30 -8.03
C ILE A 119 -19.90 0.45 -9.42
N GLY A 120 -21.24 0.52 -9.48
CA GLY A 120 -22.01 0.77 -10.71
C GLY A 120 -21.89 2.19 -11.26
N ARG A 121 -21.47 3.15 -10.43
CA ARG A 121 -21.14 4.54 -10.78
C ARG A 121 -19.63 4.77 -10.91
N LYS A 122 -18.88 3.70 -11.15
CA LYS A 122 -17.44 3.73 -11.48
C LYS A 122 -16.50 4.15 -10.35
N SER A 123 -16.90 4.03 -9.08
CA SER A 123 -15.94 4.15 -7.97
C SER A 123 -14.87 3.06 -8.04
N ILE A 124 -13.73 3.31 -7.38
CA ILE A 124 -12.53 2.48 -7.43
C ILE A 124 -12.25 1.95 -6.03
N ASP A 125 -12.05 0.64 -5.91
CA ASP A 125 -11.59 0.00 -4.68
C ASP A 125 -10.06 -0.09 -4.68
N LEU A 126 -9.42 0.45 -3.65
CA LEU A 126 -7.99 0.27 -3.39
C LEU A 126 -7.84 -0.56 -2.12
N HIS A 127 -6.98 -1.59 -2.19
CA HIS A 127 -6.76 -2.53 -1.10
C HIS A 127 -5.30 -2.96 -0.97
N GLY A 128 -4.95 -3.57 0.16
CA GLY A 128 -3.71 -4.32 0.35
C GLY A 128 -4.02 -5.80 0.49
N HIS A 129 -3.40 -6.47 1.48
CA HIS A 129 -3.68 -7.81 1.98
C HIS A 129 -3.41 -8.98 1.02
N SER A 130 -3.59 -8.77 -0.28
CA SER A 130 -3.61 -9.84 -1.26
C SER A 130 -2.24 -10.14 -1.87
N HIS A 131 -1.27 -9.22 -1.70
CA HIS A 131 0.08 -9.33 -2.24
C HIS A 131 0.08 -9.62 -3.75
N GLY A 132 -0.86 -9.04 -4.50
CA GLY A 132 -1.03 -9.24 -5.93
C GLY A 132 -1.54 -10.63 -6.35
N ARG A 133 -1.98 -11.47 -5.40
CA ARG A 133 -2.37 -12.87 -5.66
C ARG A 133 -3.81 -13.04 -6.11
N LEU A 134 -4.65 -12.00 -6.00
CA LEU A 134 -6.04 -12.07 -6.46
C LEU A 134 -6.18 -11.90 -7.97
N THR A 135 -7.17 -12.59 -8.52
CA THR A 135 -7.62 -12.38 -9.89
C THR A 135 -8.10 -10.94 -10.06
N PRO A 136 -7.61 -10.18 -11.06
CA PRO A 136 -8.02 -8.80 -11.25
C PRO A 136 -9.52 -8.64 -11.51
N VAL A 137 -10.16 -7.76 -10.75
CA VAL A 137 -11.56 -7.33 -10.95
C VAL A 137 -11.59 -5.88 -11.45
N THR A 138 -12.48 -5.52 -12.37
CA THR A 138 -12.58 -4.15 -12.90
C THR A 138 -12.68 -3.11 -11.78
N ARG A 139 -11.82 -2.08 -11.82
CA ARG A 139 -11.77 -0.97 -10.85
C ARG A 139 -11.44 -1.36 -9.40
N GLN A 140 -10.86 -2.53 -9.19
CA GLN A 140 -10.26 -2.93 -7.92
C GLN A 140 -8.75 -3.05 -8.08
N TYR A 141 -7.97 -2.47 -7.18
CA TYR A 141 -6.52 -2.47 -7.29
C TYR A 141 -5.86 -2.76 -5.95
N ASP A 142 -4.92 -3.70 -6.00
CA ASP A 142 -3.96 -3.94 -4.92
C ASP A 142 -2.89 -2.83 -4.99
N VAL A 143 -2.76 -2.05 -3.92
CA VAL A 143 -1.72 -1.02 -3.73
C VAL A 143 -0.60 -1.48 -2.80
N GLY A 144 -0.58 -2.75 -2.41
CA GLY A 144 0.49 -3.38 -1.67
C GLY A 144 1.82 -3.30 -2.39
N VAL A 145 2.90 -3.10 -1.63
CA VAL A 145 4.26 -2.90 -2.14
C VAL A 145 4.71 -3.98 -3.14
N ASP A 146 4.23 -5.22 -2.99
CA ASP A 146 4.55 -6.35 -3.86
C ASP A 146 4.01 -6.19 -5.29
N SER A 147 3.01 -5.33 -5.50
CA SER A 147 2.44 -5.05 -6.83
C SER A 147 3.10 -3.87 -7.56
N TRP A 148 4.01 -3.14 -6.89
CA TRP A 148 4.47 -1.81 -7.32
C TRP A 148 5.97 -1.57 -7.12
N ASP A 149 6.78 -2.61 -7.31
CA ASP A 149 8.25 -2.54 -7.18
C ASP A 149 8.69 -1.91 -5.83
N PHE A 150 7.92 -2.21 -4.77
CA PHE A 150 8.11 -1.72 -3.41
C PHE A 150 8.02 -0.19 -3.23
N ARG A 151 7.26 0.49 -4.09
CA ARG A 151 7.09 1.95 -4.06
C ARG A 151 5.65 2.39 -3.84
N PRO A 152 5.43 3.50 -3.12
CA PRO A 152 4.15 4.21 -3.13
C PRO A 152 3.71 4.61 -4.54
N VAL A 153 2.41 4.67 -4.79
CA VAL A 153 1.85 4.94 -6.12
C VAL A 153 0.77 5.98 -6.13
N THR A 154 0.69 6.76 -7.21
CA THR A 154 -0.36 7.75 -7.43
C THR A 154 -1.59 7.12 -8.07
N LEU A 155 -2.75 7.77 -7.94
CA LEU A 155 -3.97 7.34 -8.63
C LEU A 155 -3.78 7.22 -10.15
N THR A 156 -3.07 8.19 -10.77
CA THR A 156 -2.76 8.15 -12.20
C THR A 156 -1.95 6.90 -12.58
N ALA A 157 -0.94 6.54 -11.79
CA ALA A 157 -0.13 5.34 -12.03
C ALA A 157 -0.95 4.05 -11.87
N ILE A 158 -1.83 4.01 -10.85
CA ILE A 158 -2.79 2.91 -10.60
C ILE A 158 -3.65 2.67 -11.84
N LEU A 159 -4.30 3.72 -12.34
CA LEU A 159 -5.21 3.63 -13.49
C LEU A 159 -4.49 3.25 -14.80
N ALA A 160 -3.23 3.66 -14.97
CA ALA A 160 -2.42 3.32 -16.14
C ALA A 160 -1.89 1.86 -16.14
N SER A 161 -1.83 1.20 -14.98
CA SER A 161 -1.16 -0.12 -14.83
C SER A 161 -1.80 -1.25 -15.63
N ARG A 162 -3.13 -1.25 -15.79
CA ARG A 162 -3.84 -2.32 -16.50
C ARG A 162 -3.62 -2.29 -18.01
N GLY A 163 -3.34 -1.13 -18.59
CA GLY A 163 -2.90 -1.02 -19.99
C GLY A 163 -1.54 -1.67 -20.22
N ARG A 164 -0.64 -1.59 -19.23
CA ARG A 164 0.73 -2.15 -19.30
C ARG A 164 0.78 -3.66 -19.05
N ARG A 165 -0.04 -4.19 -18.13
CA ARG A 165 -0.05 -5.62 -17.80
C ARG A 165 -0.59 -6.50 -18.93
N ALA A 166 -1.59 -6.01 -19.67
CA ALA A 166 -2.06 -6.67 -20.90
C ALA A 166 -0.97 -6.75 -21.99
N ALA A 167 -0.17 -5.68 -22.13
CA ALA A 167 0.94 -5.63 -23.10
C ALA A 167 2.16 -6.49 -22.71
N ARG A 168 2.40 -6.72 -21.42
CA ARG A 168 3.49 -7.59 -20.93
C ARG A 168 3.12 -9.08 -21.05
N GLN A 169 1.87 -9.43 -20.76
CA GLN A 169 1.37 -10.81 -20.91
C GLN A 169 1.22 -11.26 -22.36
N SER A 170 0.97 -10.35 -23.30
CA SER A 170 0.97 -10.66 -24.73
C SER A 170 2.38 -10.93 -25.27
N ARG A 171 3.42 -10.26 -24.73
CA ARG A 171 4.82 -10.49 -25.12
C ARG A 171 5.36 -11.83 -24.61
N GLN A 172 5.00 -12.25 -23.39
CA GLN A 172 5.43 -13.53 -22.80
C GLN A 172 4.71 -14.78 -23.38
N LYS A 173 3.67 -14.62 -24.20
CA LYS A 173 2.99 -15.73 -24.88
C LYS A 173 3.51 -16.01 -26.30
N VAL A 174 4.44 -15.20 -26.78
CA VAL A 174 5.00 -15.28 -28.14
C VAL A 174 6.43 -15.83 -28.12
N GLU A 175 6.96 -16.13 -26.94
CA GLU A 175 8.21 -16.88 -26.71
C GLU A 175 7.88 -18.28 -26.16
#